data_AF-A0A7X7H7Z7-F1
#
_entry.id   AF-A0A7X7H7Z7-F1
#
_cell.length_a   1.000
_cell.length_b   1.000
_cell.length_c   1.000
_cell.angle_alpha   90.00
_cell.angle_beta   90.00
_cell.angle_gamma   90.00
#
_symmetry.space_group_name_H-M   'P 1'
#
loop_
_entity.id
_entity.type
_entity.pdbx_description
1 polymer ?
#
loop_
_entity_poly.entity_id
_entity_poly.type
_entity_poly.pdbx_seq_one_letter_code
_entity_poly.pdbx_strand_id
1 'polypeptide(L)'
;MKKIAISLCIISLVLYPLFGSVNDTIRLDEVIVTGSMPKVNLRNLPMSISVVTESQIEARKDNSLLPLLNEEVPGLFITQRGVMGYGVAGGAAGAMSIRGIGGAPTAGVLVLIDGHPQYMGLMGHPLADSYQSMMTERVEVVRGPASVLYGSNAMGGVINIISKQQKQDGIHNSARLMYGSYNSLSAEVASGGKHGKLSTTLNLGYN
;
A
#
# COMPACT_ATOMS: atom_id res chain seq x y z
N MET A 1 27.07 -14.44 56.77
CA MET A 1 28.12 -15.19 56.04
C MET A 1 27.66 -16.62 55.86
N LYS A 2 27.52 -17.05 54.59
CA LYS A 2 27.63 -18.42 54.00
C LYS A 2 26.59 -18.56 52.89
N LYS A 3 27.10 -18.43 51.67
CA LYS A 3 26.41 -18.63 50.39
C LYS A 3 26.30 -20.14 50.15
N ILE A 4 25.15 -20.61 49.67
CA ILE A 4 25.01 -21.95 49.08
C ILE A 4 24.38 -21.75 47.71
N ALA A 5 25.21 -21.91 46.70
CA ALA A 5 24.81 -22.02 45.31
C ALA A 5 24.57 -23.50 45.01
N ILE A 6 23.41 -23.85 44.49
CA ILE A 6 23.18 -25.13 43.81
C ILE A 6 22.56 -24.79 42.45
N SER A 7 23.46 -24.76 41.48
CA SER A 7 23.17 -24.83 40.05
C SER A 7 22.68 -26.24 39.75
N LEU A 8 21.48 -26.39 39.20
CA LEU A 8 21.08 -27.62 38.51
C LEU A 8 20.49 -27.23 37.15
N CYS A 9 21.35 -27.37 36.15
CA CYS A 9 21.06 -27.24 34.73
C CYS A 9 20.18 -28.43 34.32
N ILE A 10 18.89 -28.21 34.06
CA ILE A 10 18.02 -29.23 33.44
C ILE A 10 18.08 -29.01 31.94
N ILE A 11 18.94 -29.80 31.31
CA ILE A 11 18.98 -30.09 29.88
C ILE A 11 17.71 -30.86 29.54
N SER A 12 16.73 -30.22 28.89
CA SER A 12 15.67 -30.95 28.18
C SER A 12 15.99 -30.95 26.68
N LEU A 13 16.44 -32.12 26.24
CA LEU A 13 16.68 -32.46 24.85
C LEU A 13 15.32 -32.65 24.15
N VAL A 14 14.76 -31.58 23.59
CA VAL A 14 13.57 -31.67 22.73
C VAL A 14 14.02 -32.07 21.32
N LEU A 15 13.84 -33.35 21.03
CA LEU A 15 13.98 -33.98 19.73
C LEU A 15 12.86 -33.46 18.80
N TYR A 16 13.13 -32.43 18.00
CA TYR A 16 12.21 -32.00 16.95
C TYR A 16 12.33 -32.95 15.74
N PRO A 17 11.21 -33.48 15.19
CA PRO A 17 11.24 -34.23 13.96
C PRO A 17 11.57 -33.31 12.78
N LEU A 18 12.47 -33.77 11.92
CA LEU A 18 12.86 -33.15 10.66
C LEU A 18 11.73 -33.33 9.64
N PHE A 19 10.68 -32.52 9.71
CA PHE A 19 9.73 -32.40 8.61
C PHE A 19 10.34 -31.49 7.54
N GLY A 20 10.93 -32.11 6.52
CA GLY A 20 11.30 -31.42 5.29
C GLY A 20 10.05 -30.88 4.60
N SER A 21 9.82 -29.58 4.70
CA SER A 21 8.83 -28.88 3.87
C SER A 21 9.32 -28.89 2.44
N VAL A 22 8.71 -29.72 1.59
CA VAL A 22 8.86 -29.62 0.13
C VAL A 22 8.15 -28.33 -0.28
N ASN A 23 8.92 -27.25 -0.41
CA ASN A 23 8.44 -26.01 -1.01
C ASN A 23 8.33 -26.20 -2.53
N ASP A 24 7.25 -26.85 -2.96
CA ASP A 24 6.82 -26.82 -4.35
C ASP A 24 6.06 -25.51 -4.62
N THR A 25 6.77 -24.39 -4.44
CA THR A 25 6.20 -23.07 -4.70
C THR A 25 6.36 -22.79 -6.19
N ILE A 26 5.33 -23.13 -6.97
CA ILE A 26 5.17 -22.54 -8.31
C ILE A 26 5.06 -21.03 -8.10
N ARG A 27 6.12 -20.29 -8.48
CA ARG A 27 6.09 -18.83 -8.54
C ARG A 27 5.15 -18.45 -9.67
N LEU A 28 3.90 -18.15 -9.32
CA LEU A 28 2.95 -17.57 -10.27
C LEU A 28 3.52 -16.25 -10.77
N ASP A 29 3.40 -16.03 -12.07
CA ASP A 29 3.67 -14.72 -12.66
C ASP A 29 2.77 -13.66 -12.02
N GLU A 30 3.29 -12.45 -11.92
CA GLU A 30 2.57 -11.31 -11.35
C GLU A 30 1.33 -10.98 -12.19
N VAL A 31 0.17 -11.05 -11.54
CA VAL A 31 -1.13 -10.78 -12.15
C VAL A 31 -1.65 -9.44 -11.62
N ILE A 32 -1.82 -8.48 -12.52
CA ILE A 32 -2.31 -7.14 -12.20
C ILE A 32 -3.81 -7.06 -12.47
N VAL A 33 -4.50 -6.32 -11.61
CA VAL A 33 -5.93 -6.02 -11.76
C VAL A 33 -6.10 -4.51 -11.72
N THR A 34 -5.87 -3.86 -12.87
CA THR A 34 -6.15 -2.42 -12.99
C THR A 34 -7.66 -2.25 -13.11
N GLY A 35 -8.31 -2.03 -11.97
CA GLY A 35 -9.77 -1.89 -11.85
C GLY A 35 -10.61 -3.05 -12.36
N SER A 36 -11.70 -2.77 -13.10
CA SER A 36 -12.71 -3.77 -13.53
C SER A 36 -12.27 -4.75 -14.63
N MET A 37 -10.97 -4.81 -14.94
CA MET A 37 -10.44 -5.64 -16.02
C MET A 37 -10.12 -7.09 -15.59
N PRO A 38 -10.14 -8.04 -16.53
CA PRO A 38 -9.70 -9.41 -16.26
C PRO A 38 -8.23 -9.46 -15.87
N LYS A 39 -7.89 -10.38 -14.98
CA LYS A 39 -6.53 -10.71 -14.55
C LYS A 39 -5.63 -11.00 -15.74
N VAL A 40 -4.65 -10.14 -15.98
CA VAL A 40 -3.72 -10.22 -17.12
C VAL A 40 -2.27 -10.24 -16.62
N ASN A 41 -1.44 -11.02 -17.31
CA ASN A 41 -0.01 -11.14 -17.02
C ASN A 41 0.72 -9.89 -17.53
N LEU A 42 1.63 -9.37 -16.71
CA LEU A 42 2.40 -8.17 -17.00
C LEU A 42 3.15 -8.22 -18.33
N ARG A 43 3.66 -9.41 -18.70
CA ARG A 43 4.46 -9.61 -19.92
C ARG A 43 3.65 -9.48 -21.21
N ASN A 44 2.33 -9.58 -21.12
CA ASN A 44 1.43 -9.54 -22.27
C ASN A 44 0.81 -8.17 -22.50
N LEU A 45 1.15 -7.17 -21.68
CA LEU A 45 0.56 -5.84 -21.75
C LEU A 45 1.43 -4.90 -22.59
N PRO A 46 0.85 -4.18 -23.57
CA PRO A 46 1.58 -3.21 -24.38
C PRO A 46 1.84 -1.88 -23.65
N MET A 47 1.50 -1.79 -22.36
CA MET A 47 1.63 -0.58 -21.53
C MET A 47 2.69 -0.77 -20.45
N SER A 48 3.36 0.33 -20.07
CA SER A 48 4.33 0.32 -18.97
C SER A 48 3.61 0.36 -17.63
N ILE A 49 3.62 -0.74 -16.89
CA ILE A 49 3.00 -0.81 -15.56
C ILE A 49 4.09 -1.03 -14.50
N SER A 50 3.93 -0.41 -13.34
CA SER A 50 4.70 -0.72 -12.13
C SER A 50 3.75 -1.16 -11.03
N VAL A 51 4.16 -2.15 -10.27
CA VAL A 51 3.45 -2.63 -9.09
C VAL A 51 4.31 -2.37 -7.88
N VAL A 52 3.71 -1.76 -6.87
CA VAL A 52 4.26 -1.67 -5.54
C VAL A 52 3.54 -2.71 -4.69
N THR A 53 4.26 -3.75 -4.33
CA THR A 53 3.75 -4.93 -3.63
C THR A 53 3.55 -4.68 -2.14
N GLU A 54 2.73 -5.52 -1.51
CA GLU A 54 2.51 -5.52 -0.06
C GLU A 54 3.84 -5.54 0.72
N SER A 55 4.78 -6.38 0.31
CA SER A 55 6.09 -6.48 0.94
C SER A 55 6.91 -5.19 0.86
N GLN A 56 6.81 -4.44 -0.23
CA GLN A 56 7.50 -3.14 -0.37
C GLN A 56 6.83 -2.08 0.53
N ILE A 57 5.50 -2.10 0.62
CA ILE A 57 4.72 -1.22 1.49
C ILE A 57 5.06 -1.49 2.97
N GLU A 58 5.06 -2.75 3.38
CA GLU A 58 5.37 -3.16 4.75
C GLU A 58 6.84 -2.90 5.13
N ALA A 59 7.77 -3.04 4.18
CA ALA A 59 9.19 -2.77 4.41
C ALA A 59 9.47 -1.29 4.72
N ARG A 60 8.74 -0.35 4.08
CA ARG A 60 8.92 1.09 4.34
C ARG A 60 8.41 1.54 5.69
N LYS A 61 7.36 0.90 6.22
CA LYS A 61 6.72 1.26 7.51
C LYS A 61 6.24 2.72 7.59
N ASP A 62 6.09 3.39 6.45
CA ASP A 62 5.50 4.72 6.37
C ASP A 62 3.98 4.64 6.49
N ASN A 63 3.34 5.70 7.01
CA ASN A 63 1.87 5.75 7.13
C ASN A 63 1.20 6.17 5.81
N SER A 64 1.92 6.94 4.98
CA SER A 64 1.45 7.39 3.66
C SER A 64 2.07 6.55 2.55
N LEU A 65 1.30 6.27 1.51
CA LEU A 65 1.79 5.62 0.30
C LEU A 65 2.57 6.58 -0.61
N LEU A 66 2.32 7.90 -0.51
CA LEU A 66 2.83 8.86 -1.49
C LEU A 66 4.37 8.88 -1.60
N PRO A 67 5.15 8.88 -0.49
CA PRO A 67 6.60 8.85 -0.57
C PRO A 67 7.12 7.56 -1.25
N LEU A 68 6.56 6.42 -0.85
CA LEU A 68 6.88 5.12 -1.44
C LEU A 68 6.59 5.10 -2.95
N LEU A 69 5.43 5.62 -3.39
CA LEU A 69 5.10 5.67 -4.81
C LEU A 69 6.04 6.59 -5.60
N ASN A 70 6.41 7.73 -5.03
CA ASN A 70 7.34 8.66 -5.66
C ASN A 70 8.76 8.06 -5.83
N GLU A 71 9.17 7.15 -4.96
CA GLU A 71 10.48 6.49 -5.02
C GLU A 71 10.49 5.21 -5.87
N GLU A 72 9.46 4.35 -5.74
CA GLU A 72 9.43 3.04 -6.41
C GLU A 72 8.90 3.09 -7.85
N VAL A 73 8.19 4.16 -8.25
CA VAL A 73 7.55 4.25 -9.56
C VAL A 73 8.30 5.22 -10.47
N PRO A 74 9.03 4.72 -11.49
CA PRO A 74 9.76 5.59 -12.41
C PRO A 74 8.87 6.58 -13.15
N GLY A 75 9.26 7.86 -13.11
CA GLY A 75 8.58 8.94 -13.82
C GLY A 75 7.26 9.38 -13.20
N LEU A 76 6.87 8.84 -12.04
CA LEU A 76 5.82 9.40 -11.21
C LEU A 76 6.43 10.48 -10.30
N PHE A 77 5.84 11.66 -10.31
CA PHE A 77 6.21 12.76 -9.43
C PHE A 77 5.00 13.19 -8.64
N ILE A 78 5.10 13.12 -7.32
CA ILE A 78 4.07 13.55 -6.38
C ILE A 78 4.65 14.70 -5.56
N THR A 79 4.04 15.89 -5.66
CA THR A 79 4.33 16.97 -4.72
C THR A 79 3.45 16.79 -3.48
N GLN A 80 4.00 16.99 -2.28
CA GLN A 80 3.25 16.87 -1.03
C GLN A 80 2.87 18.25 -0.46
N ARG A 81 1.66 18.31 0.08
CA ARG A 81 0.93 19.40 0.69
C ARG A 81 0.94 19.17 2.23
N GLY A 82 1.89 19.74 2.97
CA GLY A 82 2.00 19.71 4.44
C GLY A 82 3.34 20.27 4.98
N VAL A 83 3.33 20.94 6.17
CA VAL A 83 4.35 21.70 6.96
C VAL A 83 5.50 22.44 6.22
N MET A 84 6.04 21.90 5.12
CA MET A 84 6.99 22.52 4.19
C MET A 84 6.45 22.65 2.75
N GLY A 85 5.17 22.38 2.51
CA GLY A 85 4.56 22.49 1.17
C GLY A 85 3.06 22.80 1.24
N TYR A 86 2.58 23.69 0.35
CA TYR A 86 1.18 24.13 0.22
C TYR A 86 0.23 22.96 0.35
N GLY A 87 -0.73 22.93 1.29
CA GLY A 87 -1.60 21.78 1.67
C GLY A 87 -2.75 22.09 2.59
N VAL A 88 -3.93 21.50 2.35
CA VAL A 88 -5.13 21.69 3.21
C VAL A 88 -5.15 20.78 4.44
N ALA A 89 -4.34 19.72 4.47
CA ALA A 89 -4.11 18.86 5.64
C ALA A 89 -2.69 18.27 5.61
N GLY A 90 -2.11 17.92 6.76
CA GLY A 90 -0.81 17.25 6.81
C GLY A 90 -0.86 15.90 6.08
N GLY A 91 0.05 15.67 5.13
CA GLY A 91 0.12 14.40 4.38
C GLY A 91 -0.62 14.38 3.05
N ALA A 92 -1.22 15.50 2.62
CA ALA A 92 -1.89 15.58 1.32
C ALA A 92 -0.89 15.54 0.15
N ALA A 93 -1.23 14.96 -1.00
CA ALA A 93 -0.59 15.23 -2.29
C ALA A 93 -1.07 16.58 -2.79
N GLY A 94 -0.25 17.26 -3.59
CA GLY A 94 -0.56 18.51 -4.26
C GLY A 94 -0.78 18.33 -5.72
N ALA A 95 0.25 17.90 -6.42
CA ALA A 95 0.20 17.62 -7.84
C ALA A 95 0.87 16.28 -8.10
N MET A 96 0.21 15.46 -8.90
CA MET A 96 0.77 14.23 -9.44
C MET A 96 0.97 14.42 -10.93
N SER A 97 2.11 13.94 -11.41
CA SER A 97 2.42 13.89 -12.83
C SER A 97 3.15 12.60 -13.15
N ILE A 98 2.88 12.04 -14.32
CA ILE A 98 3.54 10.86 -14.84
C ILE A 98 4.21 11.25 -16.15
N ARG A 99 5.53 11.13 -16.23
CA ARG A 99 6.35 11.54 -17.40
C ARG A 99 6.07 12.99 -17.83
N GLY A 100 5.84 13.88 -16.86
CA GLY A 100 5.55 15.30 -17.11
C GLY A 100 4.11 15.61 -17.52
N ILE A 101 3.25 14.60 -17.66
CA ILE A 101 1.81 14.78 -17.92
C ILE A 101 1.05 14.72 -16.60
N GLY A 102 0.32 15.79 -16.30
CA GLY A 102 -0.32 16.00 -15.00
C GLY A 102 -0.19 17.46 -14.57
N GLY A 103 -0.36 17.72 -13.27
CA GLY A 103 -0.17 19.05 -12.69
C GLY A 103 -1.40 19.57 -11.97
N ALA A 104 -1.29 20.68 -11.25
CA ALA A 104 -2.37 21.20 -10.39
C ALA A 104 -3.63 21.58 -11.19
N PRO A 105 -4.85 21.20 -10.74
CA PRO A 105 -5.21 20.49 -9.51
C PRO A 105 -5.35 18.96 -9.73
N THR A 106 -4.29 18.34 -10.23
CA THR A 106 -4.15 16.93 -10.58
C THR A 106 -4.90 16.47 -11.85
N ALA A 107 -5.04 17.36 -12.83
CA ALA A 107 -5.62 17.01 -14.13
C ALA A 107 -4.66 16.13 -14.94
N GLY A 108 -5.13 14.96 -15.40
CA GLY A 108 -4.40 14.07 -16.31
C GLY A 108 -3.76 12.84 -15.67
N VAL A 109 -3.78 12.69 -14.34
CA VAL A 109 -3.45 11.43 -13.66
C VAL A 109 -4.67 10.99 -12.85
N LEU A 110 -5.21 9.82 -13.19
CA LEU A 110 -6.39 9.29 -12.51
C LEU A 110 -5.98 8.42 -11.32
N VAL A 111 -6.60 8.65 -10.16
CA VAL A 111 -6.49 7.73 -9.01
C VAL A 111 -7.76 6.91 -8.89
N LEU A 112 -7.57 5.60 -8.77
CA LEU A 112 -8.60 4.60 -8.57
C LEU A 112 -8.36 3.91 -7.23
N ILE A 113 -9.45 3.46 -6.62
CA ILE A 113 -9.41 2.59 -5.45
C ILE A 113 -10.29 1.40 -5.73
N ASP A 114 -9.66 0.23 -5.74
CA ASP A 114 -10.28 -1.01 -6.20
C ASP A 114 -11.01 -0.81 -7.56
N GLY A 115 -10.38 -0.04 -8.46
CA GLY A 115 -10.92 0.28 -9.78
C GLY A 115 -11.91 1.43 -9.85
N HIS A 116 -12.31 2.03 -8.73
CA HIS A 116 -13.29 3.09 -8.69
C HIS A 116 -12.61 4.46 -8.66
N PRO A 117 -12.88 5.34 -9.63
CA PRO A 117 -12.33 6.69 -9.67
C PRO A 117 -12.60 7.48 -8.39
N GLN A 118 -11.54 8.02 -7.81
CA GLN A 118 -11.63 8.93 -6.67
C GLN A 118 -11.43 10.36 -7.15
N TYR A 119 -12.48 11.17 -7.03
CA TYR A 119 -12.44 12.58 -7.33
C TYR A 119 -12.98 13.38 -6.15
N MET A 120 -12.27 14.42 -5.71
CA MET A 120 -12.92 15.50 -4.96
C MET A 120 -13.74 16.35 -5.92
N GLY A 121 -15.05 16.48 -5.67
CA GLY A 121 -15.96 17.28 -6.49
C GLY A 121 -15.60 18.78 -6.56
N LEU A 122 -14.77 19.26 -5.63
CA LEU A 122 -14.18 20.59 -5.67
C LEU A 122 -12.72 20.44 -6.14
N MET A 123 -12.42 20.94 -7.34
CA MET A 123 -11.08 20.97 -7.98
C MET A 123 -10.53 19.65 -8.54
N GLY A 124 -11.24 18.51 -8.46
CA GLY A 124 -10.77 17.27 -9.09
C GLY A 124 -9.55 16.63 -8.42
N HIS A 125 -9.23 17.06 -7.19
CA HIS A 125 -8.11 16.55 -6.41
C HIS A 125 -8.34 15.07 -6.04
N PRO A 126 -7.40 14.16 -6.33
CA PRO A 126 -7.53 12.75 -6.00
C PRO A 126 -7.32 12.54 -4.51
N LEU A 127 -8.19 11.74 -3.90
CA LEU A 127 -8.15 11.38 -2.47
C LEU A 127 -7.06 10.33 -2.13
N ALA A 128 -6.02 10.17 -2.95
CA ALA A 128 -4.91 9.25 -2.66
C ALA A 128 -4.29 9.52 -1.27
N ASP A 129 -4.37 10.77 -0.85
CA ASP A 129 -3.91 11.35 0.41
C ASP A 129 -4.52 10.72 1.65
N SER A 130 -5.76 10.24 1.56
CA SER A 130 -6.48 9.68 2.70
C SER A 130 -6.23 8.19 2.89
N TYR A 131 -5.50 7.53 1.99
CA TYR A 131 -5.31 6.08 2.05
C TYR A 131 -4.03 5.70 2.79
N GLN A 132 -4.24 4.99 3.90
CA GLN A 132 -3.19 4.50 4.78
C GLN A 132 -2.51 3.26 4.20
N SER A 133 -1.20 3.17 4.39
CA SER A 133 -0.40 2.05 3.90
C SER A 133 -0.83 0.70 4.48
N MET A 134 -1.27 0.64 5.75
CA MET A 134 -1.64 -0.62 6.40
C MET A 134 -2.89 -1.29 5.82
N MET A 135 -3.78 -0.53 5.16
CA MET A 135 -4.96 -1.09 4.47
C MET A 135 -4.74 -1.36 2.99
N THR A 136 -3.51 -1.21 2.50
CA THR A 136 -3.21 -1.37 1.07
C THR A 136 -2.50 -2.70 0.84
N GLU A 137 -3.03 -3.51 -0.07
CA GLU A 137 -2.38 -4.77 -0.49
C GLU A 137 -1.31 -4.48 -1.54
N ARG A 138 -1.63 -3.64 -2.53
CA ARG A 138 -0.68 -3.22 -3.55
C ARG A 138 -1.16 -1.96 -4.24
N VAL A 139 -0.22 -1.26 -4.88
CA VAL A 139 -0.55 -0.14 -5.76
C VAL A 139 -0.06 -0.45 -7.16
N GLU A 140 -0.94 -0.28 -8.14
CA GLU A 140 -0.66 -0.52 -9.54
C GLU A 140 -0.63 0.81 -10.27
N VAL A 141 0.47 1.14 -10.93
CA VAL A 141 0.63 2.39 -11.68
C VAL A 141 0.81 2.09 -13.15
N VAL A 142 -0.20 2.43 -13.95
CA VAL A 142 -0.15 2.39 -15.41
C VAL A 142 0.36 3.73 -15.91
N ARG A 143 1.50 3.73 -16.59
CA ARG A 143 2.12 4.94 -17.13
C ARG A 143 1.82 5.08 -18.62
N GLY A 144 1.35 6.25 -19.01
CA GLY A 144 0.99 6.58 -20.39
C GLY A 144 -0.53 6.74 -20.58
N PRO A 145 -0.97 6.95 -21.82
CA PRO A 145 -2.36 7.28 -22.12
C PRO A 145 -3.27 6.09 -21.88
N ALA A 146 -4.00 6.11 -20.77
CA ALA A 146 -5.02 5.12 -20.41
C ALA A 146 -6.45 5.66 -20.59
N SER A 147 -6.59 6.77 -21.33
CA SER A 147 -7.88 7.42 -21.57
C SER A 147 -8.90 6.56 -22.32
N VAL A 148 -8.44 5.57 -23.09
CA VAL A 148 -9.31 4.61 -23.76
C VAL A 148 -10.14 3.80 -22.76
N LEU A 149 -9.57 3.50 -21.59
CA LEU A 149 -10.20 2.65 -20.58
C LEU A 149 -10.86 3.45 -19.45
N TYR A 150 -10.28 4.59 -19.08
CA TYR A 150 -10.71 5.35 -17.91
C TYR A 150 -11.15 6.79 -18.21
N GLY A 151 -11.16 7.19 -19.47
CA GLY A 151 -11.62 8.52 -19.90
C GLY A 151 -10.56 9.62 -19.86
N SER A 152 -11.00 10.86 -20.07
CA SER A 152 -10.12 12.02 -20.32
C SER A 152 -9.11 12.31 -19.21
N ASN A 153 -9.41 11.93 -17.97
CA ASN A 153 -8.55 12.20 -16.80
C ASN A 153 -7.35 11.24 -16.65
N ALA A 154 -7.22 10.22 -17.51
CA ALA A 154 -6.16 9.21 -17.48
C ALA A 154 -5.10 9.39 -18.60
N MET A 155 -4.86 10.63 -19.04
CA MET A 155 -3.98 10.94 -20.17
C MET A 155 -2.48 10.68 -19.86
N GLY A 156 -2.03 11.00 -18.64
CA GLY A 156 -0.68 10.71 -18.16
C GLY A 156 -0.55 9.32 -17.55
N GLY A 157 -1.63 8.79 -17.00
CA GLY A 157 -1.67 7.44 -16.44
C GLY A 157 -2.76 7.26 -15.39
N VAL A 158 -2.70 6.09 -14.76
CA VAL A 158 -3.65 5.64 -13.73
C VAL A 158 -2.87 5.07 -12.57
N ILE A 159 -3.25 5.47 -11.35
CA ILE A 159 -2.76 4.91 -10.10
C ILE A 159 -3.94 4.19 -9.46
N ASN A 160 -3.88 2.87 -9.32
CA ASN A 160 -4.91 2.06 -8.73
C ASN A 160 -4.43 1.48 -7.40
N ILE A 161 -5.04 1.93 -6.31
CA ILE A 161 -4.76 1.44 -4.95
C ILE A 161 -5.70 0.26 -4.69
N ILE A 162 -5.13 -0.91 -4.43
CA ILE A 162 -5.88 -2.11 -4.10
C ILE A 162 -5.93 -2.28 -2.59
N SER A 163 -7.12 -2.32 -2.03
CA SER A 163 -7.33 -2.49 -0.60
C SER A 163 -7.05 -3.93 -0.14
N LYS A 164 -6.62 -4.07 1.11
CA LYS A 164 -6.26 -5.35 1.72
C LYS A 164 -7.51 -6.19 1.97
N GLN A 165 -7.65 -7.28 1.22
CA GLN A 165 -8.75 -8.22 1.43
C GLN A 165 -8.35 -9.36 2.36
N GLN A 166 -9.26 -9.74 3.25
CA GLN A 166 -9.05 -10.89 4.12
C GLN A 166 -9.18 -12.18 3.29
N LYS A 167 -8.07 -12.90 3.11
CA LYS A 167 -8.05 -14.12 2.29
C LYS A 167 -8.49 -15.35 3.10
N GLN A 168 -8.14 -15.39 4.38
CA GLN A 168 -8.39 -16.50 5.30
C GLN A 168 -9.48 -16.13 6.31
N ASP A 169 -10.29 -17.12 6.71
CA ASP A 169 -11.23 -16.96 7.82
C ASP A 169 -10.45 -16.74 9.13
N GLY A 170 -10.92 -15.80 9.94
CA GLY A 170 -10.24 -15.38 11.16
C GLY A 170 -10.14 -13.88 11.30
N ILE A 171 -9.53 -13.46 12.41
CA ILE A 171 -9.30 -12.05 12.74
C ILE A 171 -7.79 -11.78 12.66
N HIS A 172 -7.41 -10.82 11.83
CA HIS A 172 -6.05 -10.33 11.68
C HIS A 172 -5.98 -8.92 12.24
N ASN A 173 -5.16 -8.71 13.27
CA ASN A 173 -4.96 -7.41 13.89
C ASN A 173 -3.52 -6.97 13.67
N SER A 174 -3.34 -5.69 13.37
CA SER A 174 -2.05 -5.05 13.23
C SER A 174 -2.09 -3.71 13.94
N ALA A 175 -1.02 -3.39 14.66
CA ALA A 175 -0.88 -2.12 15.36
C ALA A 175 0.54 -1.59 15.11
N ARG A 176 0.64 -0.28 14.92
CA ARG A 176 1.89 0.43 14.68
C ARG A 176 1.93 1.66 15.58
N LEU A 177 3.06 1.84 16.24
CA LEU A 177 3.37 3.03 17.01
C LEU A 177 4.72 3.55 16.51
N MET A 178 4.76 4.84 16.17
CA MET A 178 5.94 5.50 15.65
C MET A 178 6.18 6.78 16.45
N TYR A 179 7.41 6.96 16.89
CA TYR A 179 7.86 8.18 17.54
C TYR A 179 9.16 8.62 16.87
N GLY A 180 9.27 9.91 16.54
CA GLY A 180 10.33 10.41 15.67
C GLY A 180 10.79 11.84 15.97
N SER A 181 11.67 12.33 15.11
CA SER A 181 12.18 13.71 15.15
C SER A 181 11.03 14.73 15.13
N TYR A 182 11.27 15.92 15.67
CA TYR A 182 10.25 16.97 15.84
C TYR A 182 9.07 16.56 16.74
N ASN A 183 9.27 15.58 17.62
CA ASN A 183 8.24 15.08 18.55
C ASN A 183 7.00 14.53 17.81
N SER A 184 7.20 13.94 16.62
CA SER A 184 6.13 13.30 15.86
C SER A 184 5.71 12.00 16.55
N LEU A 185 4.42 11.83 16.81
CA LEU A 185 3.84 10.60 17.36
C LEU A 185 2.73 10.13 16.42
N SER A 186 2.91 8.96 15.82
CA SER A 186 1.85 8.34 15.03
C SER A 186 1.46 6.99 15.61
N ALA A 187 0.16 6.73 15.65
CA ALA A 187 -0.42 5.47 16.11
C ALA A 187 -1.42 4.98 15.10
N GLU A 188 -1.33 3.72 14.69
CA GLU A 188 -2.23 3.13 13.72
C GLU A 188 -2.65 1.73 14.19
N VAL A 189 -3.93 1.42 14.05
CA VAL A 189 -4.51 0.13 14.40
C VAL A 189 -5.42 -0.29 13.27
N ALA A 190 -5.12 -1.43 12.65
CA ALA A 190 -5.96 -2.04 11.65
C ALA A 190 -6.41 -3.44 12.09
N SER A 191 -7.69 -3.72 11.91
CA SER A 191 -8.33 -5.00 12.21
C SER A 191 -9.10 -5.48 10.98
N GLY A 192 -8.83 -6.70 10.55
CA GLY A 192 -9.51 -7.37 9.45
C GLY A 192 -10.13 -8.66 9.94
N GLY A 193 -11.38 -8.91 9.58
CA GLY A 193 -12.08 -10.14 9.91
C GLY A 193 -12.76 -10.72 8.68
N LYS A 194 -12.64 -12.03 8.48
CA LYS A 194 -13.47 -12.77 7.52
C LYS A 194 -14.23 -13.88 8.20
N HIS A 195 -15.53 -13.93 7.89
CA HIS A 195 -16.41 -15.01 8.29
C HIS A 195 -17.23 -15.45 7.10
N GLY A 196 -16.76 -16.49 6.41
CA GLY A 196 -17.42 -17.04 5.22
C GLY A 196 -17.42 -16.04 4.06
N LYS A 197 -18.60 -15.51 3.71
CA LYS A 197 -18.77 -14.52 2.62
C LYS A 197 -18.59 -13.07 3.08
N LEU A 198 -18.59 -12.81 4.38
CA LEU A 198 -18.44 -11.47 4.93
C LEU A 198 -16.97 -11.19 5.19
N SER A 199 -16.45 -10.09 4.64
CA SER A 199 -15.12 -9.54 4.93
C SER A 199 -15.29 -8.13 5.46
N THR A 200 -14.68 -7.85 6.59
CA THR A 200 -14.70 -6.54 7.25
C THR A 200 -13.28 -6.09 7.51
N THR A 201 -12.99 -4.83 7.23
CA THR A 201 -11.70 -4.19 7.53
C THR A 201 -11.96 -2.85 8.20
N LEU A 202 -11.22 -2.58 9.27
CA LEU A 202 -11.27 -1.35 10.05
C LEU A 202 -9.84 -0.84 10.19
N ASN A 203 -9.61 0.46 9.98
CA ASN A 203 -8.36 1.13 10.30
C ASN A 203 -8.64 2.43 11.04
N LEU A 204 -7.84 2.68 12.08
CA LEU A 204 -7.85 3.86 12.90
C LEU A 204 -6.41 4.36 13.01
N GLY A 205 -6.18 5.59 12.54
CA GLY A 205 -4.88 6.25 12.58
C GLY A 205 -4.93 7.57 13.35
N TYR A 206 -3.84 7.88 14.05
CA TYR A 206 -3.53 9.14 14.69
C TYR A 206 -2.13 9.58 14.24
N ASN A 207 -1.96 10.85 13.89
CA ASN A 207 -0.69 11.45 13.44
C ASN A 207 -0.48 12.79 14.14
#